data_AF-A0A2S8G182-F1
#
_entry.id   AF-A0A2S8G182-F1
#
_cell.length_a   1.000
_cell.length_b   1.000
_cell.length_c   1.000
_cell.angle_alpha   90.00
_cell.angle_beta   90.00
_cell.angle_gamma   90.00
#
_symmetry.space_group_name_H-M   'P 1'
#
loop_
_entity.id
_entity.type
_entity.pdbx_description
1 polymer ?
#
loop_
_entity_poly.entity_id
_entity_poly.type
_entity_poly.pdbx_seq_one_letter_code
_entity_poly.pdbx_strand_id
1 'polypeptide(L)'
;MPGIVMAMVAIVHVFLAQFAVGGGMLLCYFQWLSMTGRCENARLFVHGYFKWLVLISFVAGAATGVGIWFTAIQVSAPTIGQMIENFHWIWATEYLFFLLEIIAGYLFYRYHERISDTACLRLLGMYAFAAWMSLFLINGIISWQLTPGGWIEDQSLFAGFFNPTFWPSTLFRTIVALTLAGLVACVVVNTMKELDQEQKRTLINYAAHLLVPMIAMPILGIWFYLMMPTDSQGWVAGGSPAMTLFLNIAVGASLAIGGYAFVGLYLQKLYINGATATLLLLLAFGATAGGEFVREGSRKPYSIRYWIYSNGIFPDDVAKMRQEGCLVDDPYPLRDGTPVAGEITTRGAKVFRRQCAVCHTVSGINGVSELTETWDADQMRMNIAKLQHTKPFMPPFAGSAEDLESLVRYLKWFEERNDQVAEAPYEEETLKTIQKWLDAAGTASLSLPGETSLQAEEGDK
;
A
#
# COMPACT_ATOMS: atom_id res chain seq x y z
N MET A 1 16.11 -1.69 -4.03
CA MET A 1 15.61 -1.16 -2.74
C MET A 1 14.48 -2.04 -2.22
N PRO A 2 14.51 -2.53 -0.97
CA PRO A 2 13.48 -3.40 -0.41
C PRO A 2 12.05 -2.84 -0.53
N GLY A 3 11.88 -1.53 -0.30
CA GLY A 3 10.58 -0.85 -0.42
C GLY A 3 9.94 -0.94 -1.81
N ILE A 4 10.73 -0.88 -2.89
CA ILE A 4 10.20 -1.01 -4.27
C ILE A 4 9.75 -2.44 -4.54
N VAL A 5 10.51 -3.43 -4.06
CA VAL A 5 10.15 -4.85 -4.20
C VAL A 5 8.83 -5.11 -3.47
N MET A 6 8.69 -4.62 -2.25
CA MET A 6 7.44 -4.71 -1.50
C MET A 6 6.30 -4.01 -2.24
N ALA A 7 6.50 -2.79 -2.74
CA ALA A 7 5.47 -2.06 -3.49
C ALA A 7 5.01 -2.82 -4.75
N MET A 8 5.94 -3.38 -5.53
CA MET A 8 5.60 -4.18 -6.71
C MET A 8 4.79 -5.42 -6.34
N VAL A 9 5.22 -6.17 -5.33
CA VAL A 9 4.51 -7.37 -4.86
C VAL A 9 3.12 -7.01 -4.32
N ALA A 10 3.02 -5.94 -3.54
CA ALA A 10 1.77 -5.46 -2.96
C ALA A 10 0.76 -5.02 -4.03
N ILE A 11 1.18 -4.22 -5.02
CA ILE A 11 0.30 -3.76 -6.11
C ILE A 11 -0.25 -4.95 -6.91
N VAL A 12 0.63 -5.90 -7.28
CA VAL A 12 0.22 -7.09 -8.03
C VAL A 12 -0.72 -7.94 -7.18
N HIS A 13 -0.38 -8.19 -5.92
CA HIS A 13 -1.21 -8.99 -5.03
C HIS A 13 -2.59 -8.37 -4.81
N VAL A 14 -2.67 -7.07 -4.48
CA VAL A 14 -3.94 -6.37 -4.23
C VAL A 14 -4.84 -6.45 -5.46
N PHE A 15 -4.29 -6.27 -6.66
CA PHE A 15 -5.06 -6.40 -7.90
C PHE A 15 -5.62 -7.82 -8.09
N LEU A 16 -4.80 -8.85 -7.86
CA LEU A 16 -5.20 -10.26 -7.98
C LEU A 16 -6.21 -10.68 -6.89
N ALA A 17 -6.05 -10.16 -5.68
CA ALA A 17 -6.92 -10.40 -4.54
C ALA A 17 -8.29 -9.75 -4.74
N GLN A 18 -8.34 -8.49 -5.18
CA GLN A 18 -9.60 -7.82 -5.51
C GLN A 18 -10.33 -8.52 -6.69
N PHE A 19 -9.58 -9.02 -7.66
CA PHE A 19 -10.13 -9.90 -8.70
C PHE A 19 -10.72 -11.20 -8.12
N ALA A 20 -10.09 -11.81 -7.11
CA ALA A 20 -10.62 -12.98 -6.39
C ALA A 20 -12.01 -12.72 -5.82
N VAL A 21 -12.10 -11.61 -5.06
CA VAL A 21 -13.30 -11.20 -4.34
C VAL A 21 -14.44 -10.93 -5.31
N GLY A 22 -14.20 -10.06 -6.30
CA GLY A 22 -15.22 -9.71 -7.29
C GLY A 22 -15.58 -10.88 -8.19
N GLY A 23 -14.60 -11.71 -8.57
CA GLY A 23 -14.80 -12.90 -9.41
C GLY A 23 -15.74 -13.90 -8.74
N GLY A 24 -15.66 -14.07 -7.42
CA GLY A 24 -16.61 -14.85 -6.64
C GLY A 24 -18.03 -14.34 -6.71
N MET A 25 -18.20 -13.03 -6.47
CA MET A 25 -19.49 -12.37 -6.54
C MET A 25 -20.11 -12.49 -7.94
N LEU A 26 -19.29 -12.31 -8.98
CA LEU A 26 -19.70 -12.46 -10.37
C LEU A 26 -20.15 -13.90 -10.69
N LEU A 27 -19.38 -14.91 -10.29
CA LEU A 27 -19.74 -16.31 -10.52
C LEU A 27 -21.04 -16.67 -9.80
N CYS A 28 -21.21 -16.24 -8.56
CA CYS A 28 -22.45 -16.41 -7.81
C CYS A 28 -23.65 -15.76 -8.53
N TYR A 29 -23.46 -14.53 -9.03
CA TYR A 29 -24.48 -13.81 -9.79
C TYR A 29 -24.86 -14.53 -11.10
N PHE A 30 -23.87 -14.97 -11.88
CA PHE A 30 -24.13 -15.67 -13.16
C PHE A 30 -24.70 -17.08 -12.94
N GLN A 31 -24.32 -17.78 -11.87
CA GLN A 31 -24.96 -19.04 -11.50
C GLN A 31 -26.45 -18.84 -11.22
N TRP A 32 -26.80 -17.77 -10.49
CA TRP A 32 -28.20 -17.42 -10.26
C TRP A 32 -28.94 -17.04 -11.56
N LEU A 33 -28.30 -16.31 -12.48
CA LEU A 33 -28.88 -16.01 -13.79
C LEU A 33 -29.13 -17.28 -14.62
N SER A 34 -28.22 -18.24 -14.57
CA SER A 34 -28.41 -19.54 -15.23
C SER A 34 -29.59 -20.31 -14.64
N MET A 35 -29.69 -20.37 -13.30
CA MET A 35 -30.77 -21.07 -12.60
C MET A 35 -32.16 -20.47 -12.88
N THR A 36 -32.22 -19.15 -13.06
CA THR A 36 -33.47 -18.43 -13.31
C THR A 36 -33.83 -18.36 -14.79
N GLY A 37 -33.00 -18.87 -15.70
CA GLY A 37 -33.21 -18.79 -17.14
C GLY A 37 -33.11 -17.38 -17.72
N ARG A 38 -32.61 -16.39 -16.95
CA ARG A 38 -32.50 -14.99 -17.38
C ARG A 38 -31.37 -14.76 -18.39
N CYS A 39 -30.42 -15.68 -18.46
CA CYS A 39 -29.33 -15.67 -19.41
C CYS A 39 -28.95 -17.11 -19.77
N GLU A 40 -29.23 -17.49 -21.02
CA GLU A 40 -29.00 -18.84 -21.54
C GLU A 40 -27.53 -19.28 -21.41
N ASN A 41 -26.61 -18.40 -21.82
CA ASN A 41 -25.17 -18.70 -21.85
C ASN A 41 -24.45 -18.46 -20.51
N ALA A 42 -25.17 -18.14 -19.43
CA ALA A 42 -24.54 -17.86 -18.15
C ALA A 42 -23.78 -19.06 -17.57
N ARG A 43 -24.28 -20.29 -17.75
CA ARG A 43 -23.58 -21.50 -17.29
C ARG A 43 -22.26 -21.72 -18.03
N LEU A 44 -22.30 -21.57 -19.36
CA LEU A 44 -21.12 -21.69 -20.20
C LEU A 44 -20.06 -20.65 -19.78
N PHE A 45 -20.50 -19.42 -19.51
CA PHE A 45 -19.63 -18.37 -18.98
C PHE A 45 -19.04 -18.74 -17.61
N VAL A 46 -19.85 -19.19 -16.64
CA VAL A 46 -19.36 -19.58 -15.30
C VAL A 46 -18.27 -20.64 -15.39
N HIS A 47 -18.49 -21.71 -16.17
CA HIS A 47 -17.52 -22.80 -16.31
C HIS A 47 -16.23 -22.36 -17.04
N GLY A 48 -16.34 -21.44 -18.00
CA GLY A 48 -15.19 -20.89 -18.73
C GLY A 48 -14.39 -19.88 -17.89
N TYR A 49 -15.09 -18.93 -17.25
CA TYR A 49 -14.52 -17.87 -16.42
C TYR A 49 -13.79 -18.43 -15.19
N PHE A 50 -14.36 -19.47 -14.57
CA PHE A 50 -13.78 -20.07 -13.37
C PHE A 50 -12.34 -20.56 -13.56
N LYS A 51 -11.97 -21.04 -14.76
CA LYS A 51 -10.59 -21.44 -15.06
C LYS A 51 -9.60 -20.29 -14.89
N TRP A 52 -9.98 -19.09 -15.30
CA TRP A 52 -9.16 -17.88 -15.14
C TRP A 52 -9.10 -17.43 -13.70
N LEU A 53 -10.22 -17.52 -12.97
CA LEU A 53 -10.23 -17.26 -11.52
C LEU A 53 -9.22 -18.15 -10.78
N VAL A 54 -9.19 -19.45 -11.08
CA VAL A 54 -8.21 -20.36 -10.47
C VAL A 54 -6.77 -20.01 -10.86
N LEU A 55 -6.49 -19.86 -12.16
CA LEU A 55 -5.10 -19.65 -12.61
C LEU A 55 -4.52 -18.32 -12.12
N ILE A 56 -5.28 -17.24 -12.27
CA ILE A 56 -4.81 -15.88 -11.99
C ILE A 56 -4.96 -15.55 -10.50
N SER A 57 -6.10 -15.88 -9.91
CA SER A 57 -6.38 -15.48 -8.54
C SER A 57 -5.85 -16.50 -7.52
N PHE A 58 -6.19 -17.79 -7.64
CA PHE A 58 -5.79 -18.76 -6.60
C PHE A 58 -4.30 -19.01 -6.63
N VAL A 59 -3.72 -19.27 -7.81
CA VAL A 59 -2.30 -19.63 -7.89
C VAL A 59 -1.42 -18.39 -7.74
N ALA A 60 -1.58 -17.39 -8.61
CA ALA A 60 -0.72 -16.21 -8.57
C ALA A 60 -1.08 -15.28 -7.39
N GLY A 61 -2.35 -15.12 -7.03
CA GLY A 61 -2.77 -14.34 -5.87
C GLY A 61 -2.26 -14.95 -4.54
N ALA A 62 -2.39 -16.26 -4.33
CA ALA A 62 -1.84 -16.90 -3.12
C ALA A 62 -0.32 -16.79 -3.04
N ALA A 63 0.39 -17.05 -4.15
CA ALA A 63 1.84 -16.95 -4.20
C ALA A 63 2.34 -15.53 -3.89
N THR A 64 1.67 -14.51 -4.45
CA THR A 64 2.01 -13.11 -4.18
C THR A 64 1.61 -12.68 -2.77
N GLY A 65 0.56 -13.26 -2.18
CA GLY A 65 0.18 -13.02 -0.79
C GLY A 65 1.22 -13.52 0.19
N VAL A 66 1.75 -14.72 -0.02
CA VAL A 66 2.93 -15.22 0.71
C VAL A 66 4.15 -14.31 0.48
N GLY A 67 4.32 -13.81 -0.75
CA GLY A 67 5.37 -12.84 -1.10
C GLY A 67 5.28 -11.53 -0.30
N ILE A 68 4.08 -11.03 0.02
CA ILE A 68 3.91 -9.85 0.88
C ILE A 68 4.52 -10.09 2.25
N TRP A 69 4.28 -11.25 2.87
CA TRP A 69 4.84 -11.54 4.20
C TRP A 69 6.37 -11.49 4.22
N PHE A 70 7.01 -12.15 3.24
CA PHE A 70 8.47 -12.14 3.13
C PHE A 70 9.04 -10.76 2.83
N THR A 71 8.34 -9.93 2.04
CA THR A 71 8.85 -8.60 1.67
C THR A 71 8.57 -7.54 2.73
N ALA A 72 7.39 -7.57 3.37
CA ALA A 72 6.98 -6.58 4.36
C ALA A 72 7.80 -6.67 5.66
N ILE A 73 8.11 -7.88 6.13
CA ILE A 73 8.97 -8.09 7.31
C ILE A 73 10.38 -7.53 7.06
N GLN A 74 10.89 -7.68 5.84
CA GLN A 74 12.22 -7.15 5.47
C GLN A 74 12.24 -5.63 5.31
N VAL A 75 11.09 -4.99 5.09
CA VAL A 75 10.97 -3.53 5.06
C VAL A 75 10.83 -2.97 6.46
N SER A 76 9.97 -3.54 7.30
CA SER A 76 9.80 -3.09 8.70
C SER A 76 9.26 -4.20 9.59
N ALA A 77 10.16 -5.00 10.15
CA ALA A 77 9.82 -5.99 11.17
C ALA A 77 9.11 -5.36 12.40
N PRO A 78 9.50 -4.18 12.92
CA PRO A 78 8.79 -3.54 14.03
C PRO A 78 7.32 -3.24 13.72
N THR A 79 7.02 -2.73 12.51
CA THR A 79 5.63 -2.47 12.09
C THR A 79 4.81 -3.76 12.06
N ILE A 80 5.34 -4.82 11.44
CA ILE A 80 4.63 -6.10 11.36
C ILE A 80 4.46 -6.71 12.75
N GLY A 81 5.46 -6.60 13.62
CA GLY A 81 5.36 -7.02 15.02
C GLY A 81 4.18 -6.36 15.74
N GLN A 82 4.03 -5.04 15.61
CA GLN A 82 2.91 -4.29 16.18
C GLN A 82 1.55 -4.70 15.60
N MET A 83 1.47 -4.96 14.30
CA MET A 83 0.23 -5.45 13.68
C MET A 83 -0.13 -6.84 14.20
N ILE A 84 0.84 -7.73 14.39
CA ILE A 84 0.61 -9.08 14.95
C ILE A 84 0.17 -8.96 16.41
N GLU A 85 0.88 -8.19 17.23
CA GLU A 85 0.59 -8.02 18.66
C GLU A 85 -0.86 -7.55 18.91
N ASN A 86 -1.36 -6.66 18.05
CA ASN A 86 -2.70 -6.10 18.19
C ASN A 86 -3.78 -6.92 17.48
N PHE A 87 -3.48 -7.54 16.33
CA PHE A 87 -4.50 -8.10 15.43
C PHE A 87 -4.31 -9.58 15.09
N HIS A 88 -3.47 -10.34 15.81
CA HIS A 88 -3.20 -11.75 15.48
C HIS A 88 -4.47 -12.60 15.35
N TRP A 89 -5.49 -12.39 16.18
CA TRP A 89 -6.76 -13.13 16.08
C TRP A 89 -7.59 -12.74 14.85
N ILE A 90 -7.55 -11.47 14.44
CA ILE A 90 -8.22 -11.00 13.23
C ILE A 90 -7.51 -11.57 12.00
N TRP A 91 -6.18 -11.55 11.99
CA TRP A 91 -5.38 -12.16 10.93
C TRP A 91 -5.61 -13.67 10.85
N ALA A 92 -5.58 -14.39 11.97
CA ALA A 92 -5.88 -15.82 11.98
C ALA A 92 -7.28 -16.11 11.42
N THR A 93 -8.27 -15.26 11.73
CA THR A 93 -9.63 -15.37 11.18
C THR A 93 -9.65 -15.13 9.67
N GLU A 94 -8.90 -14.14 9.19
CA GLU A 94 -8.73 -13.86 7.76
C GLU A 94 -8.14 -15.07 7.01
N TYR A 95 -7.10 -15.71 7.57
CA TYR A 95 -6.54 -16.95 7.04
C TYR A 95 -7.55 -18.11 6.97
N LEU A 96 -8.45 -18.23 7.95
CA LEU A 96 -9.51 -19.25 7.93
C LEU A 96 -10.53 -18.98 6.81
N PHE A 97 -10.89 -17.71 6.58
CA PHE A 97 -11.73 -17.33 5.45
C PHE A 97 -11.03 -17.56 4.11
N PHE A 98 -9.74 -17.25 4.00
CA PHE A 98 -8.95 -17.56 2.82
C PHE A 98 -8.86 -19.08 2.55
N LEU A 99 -8.71 -19.90 3.59
CA LEU A 99 -8.77 -21.36 3.45
C LEU A 99 -10.16 -21.83 2.98
N LEU A 100 -11.22 -21.27 3.56
CA LEU A 100 -12.60 -21.57 3.15
C LEU A 100 -12.84 -21.19 1.68
N GLU A 101 -12.32 -20.04 1.25
CA GLU A 101 -12.35 -19.57 -0.14
C GLU A 101 -11.68 -20.61 -1.07
N ILE A 102 -10.44 -21.02 -0.77
CA ILE A 102 -9.73 -22.02 -1.58
C ILE A 102 -10.49 -23.35 -1.62
N ILE A 103 -10.98 -23.84 -0.48
CA ILE A 103 -11.72 -25.10 -0.41
C ILE A 103 -13.01 -25.01 -1.23
N ALA A 104 -13.79 -23.95 -1.05
CA ALA A 104 -15.05 -23.74 -1.78
C ALA A 104 -14.79 -23.67 -3.30
N GLY A 105 -13.77 -22.92 -3.71
CA GLY A 105 -13.36 -22.82 -5.10
C GLY A 105 -12.89 -24.17 -5.67
N TYR A 106 -12.05 -24.91 -4.95
CA TYR A 106 -11.57 -26.21 -5.41
C TYR A 106 -12.69 -27.25 -5.51
N LEU A 107 -13.62 -27.25 -4.55
CA LEU A 107 -14.81 -28.10 -4.61
C LEU A 107 -15.66 -27.74 -5.84
N PHE A 108 -15.82 -26.44 -6.14
CA PHE A 108 -16.51 -26.00 -7.33
C PHE A 108 -15.79 -26.49 -8.59
N TYR A 109 -14.49 -26.24 -8.69
CA TYR A 109 -13.65 -26.72 -9.79
C TYR A 109 -13.87 -28.20 -10.09
N ARG A 110 -13.85 -29.03 -9.04
CA ARG A 110 -13.85 -30.49 -9.16
C ARG A 110 -15.24 -31.10 -9.34
N TYR A 111 -16.26 -30.52 -8.73
CA TYR A 111 -17.56 -31.16 -8.54
C TYR A 111 -18.74 -30.37 -9.13
N HIS A 112 -18.55 -29.19 -9.73
CA HIS A 112 -19.66 -28.38 -10.28
C HIS A 112 -20.59 -29.14 -11.24
N GLU A 113 -20.08 -30.10 -12.03
CA GLU A 113 -20.90 -30.94 -12.92
C GLU A 113 -21.67 -32.07 -12.20
N ARG A 114 -21.28 -32.40 -10.96
CA ARG A 114 -21.81 -33.55 -10.20
C ARG A 114 -22.79 -33.13 -9.09
N ILE A 115 -22.91 -31.84 -8.83
CA ILE A 115 -23.76 -31.28 -7.78
C ILE A 115 -24.96 -30.57 -8.39
N SER A 116 -26.04 -30.45 -7.61
CA SER A 116 -27.22 -29.71 -8.04
C SER A 116 -26.92 -28.21 -8.15
N ASP A 117 -27.71 -27.49 -8.95
CA ASP A 117 -27.55 -26.04 -9.12
C ASP A 117 -27.66 -25.26 -7.82
N THR A 118 -28.54 -25.69 -6.91
CA THR A 118 -28.66 -25.08 -5.59
C THR A 118 -27.41 -25.28 -4.75
N ALA A 119 -26.80 -26.47 -4.80
CA ALA A 119 -25.54 -26.74 -4.12
C ALA A 119 -24.39 -25.91 -4.74
N CYS A 120 -24.37 -25.80 -6.07
CA CYS A 120 -23.44 -24.98 -6.83
C CYS A 120 -23.52 -23.49 -6.43
N LEU A 121 -24.73 -22.93 -6.36
CA LEU A 121 -24.96 -21.55 -5.91
C LEU A 121 -24.54 -21.33 -4.46
N ARG A 122 -24.86 -22.27 -3.55
CA ARG A 122 -24.41 -22.20 -2.14
C ARG A 122 -22.89 -22.21 -2.03
N LEU A 123 -22.22 -23.04 -2.82
CA LEU A 123 -20.77 -23.15 -2.85
C LEU A 123 -20.10 -21.86 -3.34
N LEU A 124 -20.60 -21.29 -4.45
CA LEU A 124 -20.14 -19.99 -4.95
C LEU A 124 -20.48 -18.84 -3.99
N GLY A 125 -21.61 -18.91 -3.29
CA GLY A 125 -21.97 -17.96 -2.24
C GLY A 125 -21.02 -18.02 -1.05
N MET A 126 -20.65 -19.23 -0.59
CA MET A 126 -19.63 -19.41 0.45
C MET A 126 -18.27 -18.87 0.00
N TYR A 127 -17.87 -19.15 -1.24
CA TYR A 127 -16.65 -18.59 -1.82
C TYR A 127 -16.69 -17.05 -1.80
N ALA A 128 -17.75 -16.44 -2.33
CA ALA A 128 -17.85 -14.98 -2.45
C ALA A 128 -17.88 -14.31 -1.07
N PHE A 129 -18.57 -14.90 -0.11
CA PHE A 129 -18.60 -14.44 1.27
C PHE A 129 -17.22 -14.55 1.93
N ALA A 130 -16.55 -15.70 1.80
CA ALA A 130 -15.24 -15.92 2.38
C ALA A 130 -14.19 -14.95 1.81
N ALA A 131 -14.14 -14.79 0.48
CA ALA A 131 -13.25 -13.86 -0.18
C ALA A 131 -13.51 -12.40 0.26
N TRP A 132 -14.78 -12.00 0.39
CA TRP A 132 -15.11 -10.67 0.88
C TRP A 132 -14.76 -10.47 2.36
N MET A 133 -14.94 -11.51 3.20
CA MET A 133 -14.50 -11.47 4.59
C MET A 133 -12.99 -11.31 4.71
N SER A 134 -12.20 -11.95 3.84
CA SER A 134 -10.76 -11.73 3.79
C SER A 134 -10.43 -10.26 3.53
N LEU A 135 -11.08 -9.64 2.52
CA LEU A 135 -10.94 -8.21 2.23
C LEU A 135 -11.36 -7.32 3.41
N PHE A 136 -12.49 -7.63 4.05
CA PHE A 136 -13.02 -6.88 5.19
C PHE A 136 -12.05 -6.89 6.37
N LEU A 137 -11.52 -8.07 6.71
CA LEU A 137 -10.62 -8.25 7.85
C LEU A 137 -9.25 -7.63 7.59
N ILE A 138 -8.62 -7.92 6.44
CA ILE A 138 -7.30 -7.34 6.15
C ILE A 138 -7.38 -5.82 6.05
N ASN A 139 -8.43 -5.27 5.41
CA ASN A 139 -8.61 -3.82 5.29
C ASN A 139 -8.65 -3.12 6.64
N GLY A 140 -9.26 -3.72 7.66
CA GLY A 140 -9.27 -3.13 9.01
C GLY A 140 -7.87 -2.96 9.60
N ILE A 141 -7.01 -3.94 9.38
CA ILE A 141 -5.62 -3.89 9.85
C ILE A 141 -4.81 -2.85 9.03
N ILE A 142 -4.96 -2.79 7.71
CA ILE A 142 -4.15 -1.86 6.89
C ILE A 142 -4.62 -0.40 6.99
N SER A 143 -5.93 -0.16 7.11
CA SER A 143 -6.49 1.20 7.28
C SER A 143 -6.10 1.81 8.63
N TRP A 144 -5.98 0.97 9.66
CA TRP A 144 -5.48 1.37 10.97
C TRP A 144 -4.10 2.02 10.93
N GLN A 145 -3.20 1.59 10.03
CA GLN A 145 -1.88 2.21 9.88
C GLN A 145 -1.93 3.72 9.57
N LEU A 146 -2.93 4.16 8.80
CA LEU A 146 -3.11 5.56 8.42
C LEU A 146 -3.91 6.33 9.47
N THR A 147 -5.00 5.73 9.97
CA THR A 147 -5.84 6.33 11.00
C THR A 147 -6.00 5.35 12.15
N PRO A 148 -5.11 5.30 13.14
CA PRO A 148 -5.31 4.42 14.29
C PRO A 148 -6.52 4.82 15.15
N GLY A 149 -6.93 6.10 15.09
CA GLY A 149 -8.13 6.61 15.77
C GLY A 149 -8.02 6.47 17.30
N GLY A 150 -9.12 6.08 17.94
CA GLY A 150 -9.19 5.92 19.41
C GLY A 150 -8.24 4.86 19.97
N TRP A 151 -7.68 3.97 19.13
CA TRP A 151 -6.69 2.99 19.57
C TRP A 151 -5.42 3.64 20.17
N ILE A 152 -5.07 4.87 19.76
CA ILE A 152 -3.91 5.58 20.34
C ILE A 152 -4.10 5.86 21.83
N GLU A 153 -5.35 6.00 22.30
CA GLU A 153 -5.66 6.37 23.68
C GLU A 153 -5.77 5.15 24.59
N ASP A 154 -6.47 4.09 24.13
CA ASP A 154 -6.86 2.96 24.97
C ASP A 154 -6.36 1.59 24.48
N GLN A 155 -5.68 1.56 23.32
CA GLN A 155 -5.23 0.35 22.63
C GLN A 155 -6.34 -0.70 22.42
N SER A 156 -7.61 -0.27 22.35
CA SER A 156 -8.73 -1.17 22.20
C SER A 156 -8.78 -1.77 20.78
N LEU A 157 -8.87 -3.09 20.72
CA LEU A 157 -8.96 -3.84 19.45
C LEU A 157 -10.08 -3.30 18.55
N PHE A 158 -11.23 -2.97 19.14
CA PHE A 158 -12.40 -2.52 18.40
C PHE A 158 -12.19 -1.12 17.79
N ALA A 159 -11.64 -0.15 18.55
CA ALA A 159 -11.38 1.18 18.02
C ALA A 159 -10.30 1.17 16.95
N GLY A 160 -9.28 0.29 17.10
CA GLY A 160 -8.23 0.13 16.08
C GLY A 160 -8.75 -0.52 14.80
N PHE A 161 -9.56 -1.58 14.92
CA PHE A 161 -10.10 -2.27 13.76
C PHE A 161 -11.14 -1.43 13.01
N PHE A 162 -12.11 -0.84 13.72
CA PHE A 162 -13.14 0.04 13.15
C PHE A 162 -12.72 1.50 13.17
N ASN A 163 -11.52 1.75 12.64
CA ASN A 163 -10.93 3.06 12.59
C ASN A 163 -11.63 4.03 11.59
N PRO A 164 -11.35 5.34 11.63
CA PRO A 164 -12.05 6.33 10.80
C PRO A 164 -12.09 6.05 9.29
N THR A 165 -11.03 5.46 8.73
CA THR A 165 -10.97 5.15 7.29
C THR A 165 -11.45 3.74 6.94
N PHE A 166 -11.86 2.93 7.92
CA PHE A 166 -12.32 1.55 7.75
C PHE A 166 -13.44 1.42 6.72
N TRP A 167 -14.60 2.03 6.99
CA TRP A 167 -15.80 1.90 6.17
C TRP A 167 -15.66 2.49 4.77
N PRO A 168 -15.17 3.74 4.58
CA PRO A 168 -14.98 4.26 3.23
C PRO A 168 -13.99 3.39 2.43
N SER A 169 -12.92 2.89 3.05
CA SER A 169 -11.97 1.97 2.39
C SER A 169 -12.59 0.63 2.00
N THR A 170 -13.30 -0.03 2.92
CA THR A 170 -13.95 -1.33 2.69
C THR A 170 -14.95 -1.25 1.54
N LEU A 171 -15.82 -0.24 1.54
CA LEU A 171 -16.84 -0.05 0.51
C LEU A 171 -16.19 0.29 -0.83
N PHE A 172 -15.19 1.17 -0.84
CA PHE A 172 -14.47 1.54 -2.06
C PHE A 172 -13.76 0.32 -2.67
N ARG A 173 -13.02 -0.46 -1.87
CA ARG A 173 -12.33 -1.68 -2.32
C ARG A 173 -13.32 -2.76 -2.80
N THR A 174 -14.50 -2.85 -2.19
CA THR A 174 -15.57 -3.75 -2.66
C THR A 174 -16.05 -3.36 -4.07
N ILE A 175 -16.24 -2.06 -4.33
CA ILE A 175 -16.61 -1.58 -5.67
C ILE A 175 -15.48 -1.83 -6.67
N VAL A 176 -14.22 -1.60 -6.29
CA VAL A 176 -13.07 -1.91 -7.16
C VAL A 176 -13.06 -3.40 -7.51
N ALA A 177 -13.28 -4.29 -6.55
CA ALA A 177 -13.36 -5.73 -6.78
C ALA A 177 -14.47 -6.09 -7.80
N LEU A 178 -15.68 -5.56 -7.64
CA LEU A 178 -16.79 -5.76 -8.57
C LEU A 178 -16.46 -5.24 -9.98
N THR A 179 -15.85 -4.06 -10.08
CA THR A 179 -15.43 -3.46 -11.34
C THR A 179 -14.39 -4.33 -12.05
N LEU A 180 -13.36 -4.80 -11.34
CA LEU A 180 -12.34 -5.67 -11.91
C LEU A 180 -12.96 -6.98 -12.41
N ALA A 181 -13.86 -7.59 -11.65
CA ALA A 181 -14.54 -8.80 -12.07
C ALA A 181 -15.35 -8.61 -13.35
N GLY A 182 -16.12 -7.53 -13.45
CA GLY A 182 -16.89 -7.21 -14.65
C GLY A 182 -16.02 -6.87 -15.87
N LEU A 183 -14.90 -6.15 -15.68
CA LEU A 183 -13.95 -5.88 -16.77
C LEU A 183 -13.28 -7.16 -17.27
N VAL A 184 -12.80 -8.03 -16.37
CA VAL A 184 -12.24 -9.33 -16.76
C VAL A 184 -13.30 -10.20 -17.42
N ALA A 185 -14.57 -10.15 -16.96
CA ALA A 185 -15.67 -10.86 -17.60
C ALA A 185 -15.81 -10.45 -19.07
N CYS A 186 -15.75 -9.15 -19.35
CA CYS A 186 -15.81 -8.64 -20.72
C CYS A 186 -14.65 -9.14 -21.59
N VAL A 187 -13.43 -9.21 -21.03
CA VAL A 187 -12.27 -9.81 -21.73
C VAL A 187 -12.52 -11.29 -22.02
N VAL A 188 -12.92 -12.07 -21.01
CA VAL A 188 -13.16 -13.52 -21.14
C VAL A 188 -14.26 -13.81 -22.16
N VAL A 189 -15.40 -13.11 -22.10
CA VAL A 189 -16.51 -13.28 -23.06
C VAL A 189 -16.05 -13.05 -24.50
N ASN A 190 -15.16 -12.07 -24.73
CA ASN A 190 -14.61 -11.82 -26.06
C ASN A 190 -13.75 -12.99 -26.59
N THR A 191 -13.10 -13.77 -25.70
CA THR A 191 -12.28 -14.94 -26.07
C THR A 191 -13.08 -16.22 -26.33
N MET A 192 -14.35 -16.28 -25.90
CA MET A 192 -15.22 -17.45 -26.11
C MET A 192 -15.59 -17.55 -27.60
N LYS A 193 -15.18 -18.63 -28.26
CA LYS A 193 -15.36 -18.83 -29.71
C LYS A 193 -16.72 -19.44 -30.05
N GLU A 194 -17.33 -20.07 -29.05
CA GLU A 194 -18.60 -20.79 -29.11
C GLU A 194 -19.81 -19.83 -29.14
N LEU A 195 -19.58 -18.55 -28.83
CA LEU A 195 -20.62 -17.53 -28.72
C LEU A 195 -20.65 -16.63 -29.96
N ASP A 196 -21.86 -16.36 -30.46
CA ASP A 196 -22.08 -15.29 -31.43
C ASP A 196 -21.98 -13.89 -30.78
N GLN A 197 -22.05 -12.84 -31.61
CA GLN A 197 -21.89 -11.47 -31.14
C GLN A 197 -23.04 -10.99 -30.23
N GLU A 198 -24.26 -11.47 -30.44
CA GLU A 198 -25.44 -11.08 -29.66
C GLU A 198 -25.42 -11.75 -28.27
N GLN A 199 -25.02 -13.02 -28.23
CA GLN A 199 -24.79 -13.78 -27.01
C GLN A 199 -23.68 -13.15 -26.17
N LYS A 200 -22.56 -12.76 -26.79
CA LYS A 200 -21.47 -12.03 -26.12
C LYS A 200 -21.96 -10.69 -25.57
N ARG A 201 -22.70 -9.92 -26.38
CA ARG A 201 -23.28 -8.64 -25.95
C ARG A 201 -24.18 -8.82 -24.73
N THR A 202 -24.99 -9.87 -24.71
CA THR A 202 -25.88 -10.18 -23.58
C THR A 202 -25.10 -10.46 -22.29
N LEU A 203 -24.05 -11.30 -22.35
CA LEU A 203 -23.20 -11.58 -21.19
C LEU A 203 -22.46 -10.33 -20.71
N ILE A 204 -21.93 -9.52 -21.62
CA ILE A 204 -21.26 -8.24 -21.32
C ILE A 204 -22.22 -7.29 -20.59
N ASN A 205 -23.46 -7.17 -21.05
CA ASN A 205 -24.47 -6.31 -20.42
C ASN A 205 -24.78 -6.76 -18.99
N TYR A 206 -24.88 -8.07 -18.74
CA TYR A 206 -25.06 -8.59 -17.38
C TYR A 206 -23.82 -8.37 -16.51
N ALA A 207 -22.61 -8.53 -17.06
CA ALA A 207 -21.37 -8.21 -16.35
C ALA A 207 -21.27 -6.72 -16.01
N ALA A 208 -21.80 -5.84 -16.87
CA ALA A 208 -21.85 -4.39 -16.64
C ALA A 208 -22.62 -3.99 -15.38
N HIS A 209 -23.56 -4.82 -14.90
CA HIS A 209 -24.26 -4.56 -13.64
C HIS A 209 -23.31 -4.43 -12.44
N LEU A 210 -22.18 -5.15 -12.46
CA LEU A 210 -21.17 -5.06 -11.39
C LEU A 210 -20.37 -3.74 -11.44
N LEU A 211 -20.42 -3.00 -12.55
CA LEU A 211 -19.75 -1.70 -12.68
C LEU A 211 -20.65 -0.53 -12.23
N VAL A 212 -21.97 -0.74 -12.14
CA VAL A 212 -22.93 0.30 -11.70
C VAL A 212 -22.57 0.92 -10.33
N PRO A 213 -22.10 0.15 -9.32
CA PRO A 213 -21.68 0.71 -8.04
C PRO A 213 -20.55 1.75 -8.13
N MET A 214 -19.81 1.84 -9.24
CA MET A 214 -18.79 2.89 -9.44
C MET A 214 -19.33 4.32 -9.30
N ILE A 215 -20.63 4.54 -9.49
CA ILE A 215 -21.29 5.84 -9.28
C ILE A 215 -21.07 6.34 -7.83
N ALA A 216 -20.93 5.43 -6.86
CA ALA A 216 -20.68 5.78 -5.47
C ALA A 216 -19.19 6.08 -5.16
N MET A 217 -18.24 5.74 -6.05
CA MET A 217 -16.81 5.90 -5.77
C MET A 217 -16.38 7.35 -5.48
N PRO A 218 -16.88 8.39 -6.18
CA PRO A 218 -16.53 9.78 -5.84
C PRO A 218 -16.94 10.15 -4.41
N ILE A 219 -18.14 9.73 -3.99
CA ILE A 219 -18.67 10.00 -2.64
C ILE A 219 -17.81 9.28 -1.59
N LEU A 220 -17.49 8.00 -1.82
CA LEU A 220 -16.65 7.21 -0.91
C LEU A 220 -15.20 7.72 -0.87
N GLY A 221 -14.66 8.17 -1.99
CA GLY A 221 -13.33 8.78 -2.07
C GLY A 221 -13.25 10.11 -1.32
N ILE A 222 -14.27 10.95 -1.43
CA ILE A 222 -14.40 12.17 -0.63
C ILE A 222 -14.53 11.82 0.86
N TRP A 223 -15.37 10.85 1.22
CA TRP A 223 -15.49 10.40 2.61
C TRP A 223 -14.14 9.89 3.15
N PHE A 224 -13.40 9.08 2.39
CA PHE A 224 -12.06 8.63 2.76
C PHE A 224 -11.13 9.83 2.99
N TYR A 225 -11.06 10.76 2.04
CA TYR A 225 -10.21 11.95 2.13
C TYR A 225 -10.51 12.79 3.38
N LEU A 226 -11.79 13.02 3.69
CA LEU A 226 -12.19 13.79 4.87
C LEU A 226 -11.85 13.10 6.20
N MET A 227 -11.72 11.77 6.20
CA MET A 227 -11.30 10.99 7.38
C MET A 227 -9.78 10.88 7.50
N MET A 228 -9.03 11.28 6.47
CA MET A 228 -7.58 11.33 6.55
C MET A 228 -7.13 12.46 7.49
N PRO A 229 -5.98 12.30 8.15
CA PRO A 229 -5.35 13.39 8.90
C PRO A 229 -5.03 14.60 8.01
N THR A 230 -4.99 15.80 8.60
CA THR A 230 -4.90 17.10 7.91
C THR A 230 -3.63 17.28 7.09
N ASP A 231 -2.49 16.86 7.60
CA ASP A 231 -1.22 16.83 6.86
C ASP A 231 -1.26 15.86 5.67
N SER A 232 -1.83 14.65 5.84
CA SER A 232 -2.02 13.67 4.78
C SER A 232 -2.91 14.22 3.67
N GLN A 233 -3.97 14.93 4.05
CA GLN A 233 -4.82 15.68 3.10
C GLN A 233 -3.97 16.70 2.34
N GLY A 234 -3.17 17.50 3.03
CA GLY A 234 -2.26 18.48 2.43
C GLY A 234 -1.28 17.86 1.43
N TRP A 235 -0.68 16.71 1.74
CA TRP A 235 0.23 16.01 0.83
C TRP A 235 -0.45 15.56 -0.47
N VAL A 236 -1.66 15.03 -0.34
CA VAL A 236 -2.45 14.53 -1.46
C VAL A 236 -3.04 15.67 -2.30
N ALA A 237 -3.34 16.82 -1.68
CA ALA A 237 -3.96 17.99 -2.31
C ALA A 237 -2.96 18.97 -2.97
N GLY A 238 -1.65 18.66 -2.98
CA GLY A 238 -0.65 19.49 -3.67
C GLY A 238 0.69 19.58 -2.96
N GLY A 239 0.77 19.25 -1.66
CA GLY A 239 2.01 19.32 -0.89
C GLY A 239 3.09 18.31 -1.32
N SER A 240 2.69 17.23 -2.00
CA SER A 240 3.59 16.30 -2.67
C SER A 240 3.22 16.20 -4.16
N PRO A 241 4.06 16.71 -5.08
CA PRO A 241 3.80 16.63 -6.52
C PRO A 241 3.58 15.19 -7.00
N ALA A 242 4.37 14.24 -6.47
CA ALA A 242 4.26 12.83 -6.82
C ALA A 242 2.92 12.24 -6.37
N MET A 243 2.52 12.43 -5.11
CA MET A 243 1.25 11.89 -4.60
C MET A 243 0.05 12.51 -5.31
N THR A 244 0.08 13.82 -5.55
CA THR A 244 -0.96 14.54 -6.27
C THR A 244 -1.11 14.00 -7.70
N LEU A 245 0.01 13.76 -8.40
CA LEU A 245 0.02 13.18 -9.74
C LEU A 245 -0.62 11.78 -9.75
N PHE A 246 -0.17 10.88 -8.87
CA PHE A 246 -0.69 9.51 -8.82
C PHE A 246 -2.16 9.45 -8.41
N LEU A 247 -2.61 10.33 -7.50
CA LEU A 247 -4.03 10.48 -7.19
C LEU A 247 -4.82 10.89 -8.44
N ASN A 248 -4.39 11.93 -9.13
CA ASN A 248 -5.08 12.45 -10.31
C ASN A 248 -5.15 11.42 -11.44
N ILE A 249 -4.08 10.63 -11.64
CA ILE A 249 -4.09 9.51 -12.58
C ILE A 249 -5.12 8.46 -12.15
N ALA A 250 -5.15 8.08 -10.87
CA ALA A 250 -6.10 7.08 -10.37
C ALA A 250 -7.56 7.56 -10.48
N VAL A 251 -7.84 8.82 -10.13
CA VAL A 251 -9.15 9.45 -10.26
C VAL A 251 -9.55 9.55 -11.74
N GLY A 252 -8.67 10.06 -12.60
CA GLY A 252 -8.92 10.20 -14.03
C GLY A 252 -9.20 8.86 -14.71
N ALA A 253 -8.40 7.83 -14.42
CA ALA A 253 -8.62 6.47 -14.90
C ALA A 253 -9.96 5.89 -14.40
N SER A 254 -10.28 6.08 -13.11
CA SER A 254 -11.54 5.61 -12.53
C SER A 254 -12.76 6.31 -13.14
N LEU A 255 -12.68 7.61 -13.40
CA LEU A 255 -13.72 8.38 -14.08
C LEU A 255 -13.89 7.95 -15.54
N ALA A 256 -12.79 7.67 -16.25
CA ALA A 256 -12.85 7.16 -17.63
C ALA A 256 -13.54 5.79 -17.68
N ILE A 257 -13.19 4.87 -16.77
CA ILE A 257 -13.82 3.56 -16.66
C ILE A 257 -15.29 3.70 -16.27
N GLY A 258 -15.60 4.48 -15.23
CA GLY A 258 -16.96 4.66 -14.73
C GLY A 258 -17.87 5.35 -15.75
N GLY A 259 -17.37 6.39 -16.44
CA GLY A 259 -18.10 7.08 -17.50
C GLY A 259 -18.41 6.16 -18.67
N TYR A 260 -17.43 5.37 -19.11
CA TYR A 260 -17.64 4.37 -20.17
C TYR A 260 -18.58 3.25 -19.75
N ALA A 261 -18.47 2.77 -18.51
CA ALA A 261 -19.34 1.74 -17.97
C ALA A 261 -20.80 2.23 -17.84
N PHE A 262 -21.01 3.44 -17.33
CA PHE A 262 -22.34 3.98 -17.14
C PHE A 262 -23.01 4.33 -18.48
N VAL A 263 -22.33 5.11 -19.32
CA VAL A 263 -22.91 5.58 -20.59
C VAL A 263 -22.93 4.47 -21.62
N GLY A 264 -21.78 3.82 -21.85
CA GLY A 264 -21.62 2.83 -22.90
C GLY A 264 -22.28 1.51 -22.56
N LEU A 265 -21.91 0.90 -21.42
CA LEU A 265 -22.33 -0.46 -21.10
C LEU A 265 -23.73 -0.51 -20.47
N TYR A 266 -24.06 0.39 -19.54
CA TYR A 266 -25.33 0.34 -18.83
C TYR A 266 -26.47 1.02 -19.59
N LEU A 267 -26.31 2.30 -19.99
CA LEU A 267 -27.36 3.04 -20.68
C LEU A 267 -27.52 2.62 -22.15
N GLN A 268 -26.42 2.58 -22.90
CA GLN A 268 -26.46 2.29 -24.34
C GLN A 268 -26.36 0.80 -24.68
N LYS A 269 -26.07 -0.05 -23.69
CA LYS A 269 -25.90 -1.50 -23.86
C LYS A 269 -24.93 -1.83 -25.01
N LEU A 270 -23.85 -1.05 -25.13
CA LEU A 270 -22.86 -1.20 -26.19
C LEU A 270 -22.13 -2.52 -26.07
N TYR A 271 -21.86 -3.14 -27.22
CA TYR A 271 -20.89 -4.22 -27.27
C TYR A 271 -19.48 -3.64 -27.12
N ILE A 272 -18.65 -4.25 -26.28
CA ILE A 272 -17.26 -3.86 -26.13
C ILE A 272 -16.37 -5.00 -26.62
N ASN A 273 -15.45 -4.65 -27.52
CA ASN A 273 -14.51 -5.63 -28.06
C ASN A 273 -13.39 -5.92 -27.04
N GLY A 274 -12.65 -7.00 -27.28
CA GLY A 274 -11.58 -7.43 -26.38
C GLY A 274 -10.47 -6.40 -26.19
N ALA A 275 -10.16 -5.59 -27.20
CA ALA A 275 -9.14 -4.55 -27.11
C ALA A 275 -9.56 -3.43 -26.14
N THR A 276 -10.80 -2.93 -26.26
CA THR A 276 -11.35 -1.94 -25.33
C THR A 276 -11.46 -2.49 -23.92
N ALA A 277 -11.95 -3.73 -23.75
CA ALA A 277 -12.03 -4.37 -22.44
C ALA A 277 -10.64 -4.50 -21.77
N THR A 278 -9.62 -4.88 -22.55
CA THR A 278 -8.23 -4.97 -22.07
C THR A 278 -7.67 -3.60 -21.70
N LEU A 279 -7.92 -2.57 -22.51
CA LEU A 279 -7.50 -1.20 -22.21
C LEU A 279 -8.10 -0.71 -20.89
N LEU A 280 -9.40 -0.91 -20.68
CA LEU A 280 -10.07 -0.54 -19.43
C LEU A 280 -9.50 -1.30 -18.22
N LEU A 281 -9.15 -2.57 -18.40
CA LEU A 281 -8.51 -3.37 -17.35
C LEU A 281 -7.09 -2.85 -17.02
N LEU A 282 -6.31 -2.44 -18.02
CA LEU A 282 -5.00 -1.80 -17.81
C LEU A 282 -5.12 -0.46 -17.10
N LEU A 283 -6.15 0.34 -17.43
CA LEU A 283 -6.46 1.57 -16.69
C LEU A 283 -6.84 1.26 -15.24
N ALA A 284 -7.61 0.20 -14.99
CA ALA A 284 -7.98 -0.22 -13.64
C ALA A 284 -6.75 -0.69 -12.83
N PHE A 285 -5.81 -1.38 -13.47
CA PHE A 285 -4.52 -1.72 -12.86
C PHE A 285 -3.71 -0.47 -12.50
N GLY A 286 -3.60 0.49 -13.43
CA GLY A 286 -2.92 1.76 -13.19
C GLY A 286 -3.56 2.58 -12.06
N ALA A 287 -4.89 2.61 -11.99
CA ALA A 287 -5.63 3.25 -10.90
C ALA A 287 -5.38 2.57 -9.56
N THR A 288 -5.34 1.23 -9.52
CA THR A 288 -5.01 0.46 -8.32
C THR A 288 -3.59 0.74 -7.86
N ALA A 289 -2.62 0.73 -8.79
CA ALA A 289 -1.22 1.04 -8.50
C ALA A 289 -1.04 2.47 -7.94
N GLY A 290 -1.67 3.46 -8.58
CA GLY A 290 -1.66 4.85 -8.09
C GLY A 290 -2.32 4.99 -6.72
N GLY A 291 -3.45 4.31 -6.49
CA GLY A 291 -4.12 4.29 -5.20
C GLY A 291 -3.28 3.69 -4.08
N GLU A 292 -2.61 2.56 -4.32
CA GLU A 292 -1.71 1.94 -3.33
C GLU A 292 -0.47 2.79 -3.06
N PHE A 293 0.07 3.49 -4.07
CA PHE A 293 1.15 4.46 -3.87
C PHE A 293 0.71 5.62 -2.98
N VAL A 294 -0.46 6.22 -3.25
CA VAL A 294 -1.00 7.33 -2.45
C VAL A 294 -1.31 6.87 -1.03
N ARG A 295 -1.88 5.67 -0.87
CA ARG A 295 -2.13 5.06 0.45
C ARG A 295 -0.84 4.95 1.25
N GLU A 296 0.22 4.42 0.65
CA GLU A 296 1.52 4.27 1.31
C GLU A 296 2.19 5.62 1.64
N GLY A 297 2.11 6.58 0.73
CA GLY A 297 2.66 7.93 0.93
C GLY A 297 1.91 8.72 1.99
N SER A 298 0.58 8.57 2.06
CA SER A 298 -0.27 9.37 2.95
C SER A 298 -0.05 9.11 4.44
N ARG A 299 0.49 7.94 4.82
CA ARG A 299 0.82 7.64 6.22
C ARG A 299 2.18 8.17 6.67
N LYS A 300 3.03 8.65 5.75
CA LYS A 300 4.35 9.17 6.09
C LYS A 300 4.25 10.43 6.96
N PRO A 301 5.18 10.63 7.92
CA PRO A 301 6.43 9.89 8.15
C PRO A 301 6.28 8.57 8.92
N TYR A 302 5.06 8.18 9.27
CA TYR A 302 4.79 7.00 10.07
C TYR A 302 4.62 5.72 9.24
N SER A 303 4.85 4.59 9.91
CA SER A 303 4.35 3.29 9.44
C SER A 303 3.03 2.94 10.14
N ILE A 304 2.91 3.21 11.44
CA ILE A 304 1.63 3.27 12.16
C ILE A 304 1.56 4.65 12.77
N ARG A 305 0.55 5.42 12.35
CA ARG A 305 0.51 6.85 12.63
C ARG A 305 0.58 7.15 14.13
N TYR A 306 1.42 8.13 14.51
CA TYR A 306 1.70 8.53 15.90
C TYR A 306 2.34 7.46 16.80
N TRP A 307 2.47 6.22 16.34
CA TRP A 307 2.98 5.11 17.14
C TRP A 307 4.40 4.71 16.74
N ILE A 308 4.66 4.56 15.44
CA ILE A 308 5.97 4.15 14.94
C ILE A 308 6.30 4.81 13.61
N TYR A 309 7.52 5.32 13.50
CA TYR A 309 8.01 5.93 12.27
C TYR A 309 8.29 4.90 11.17
N SER A 310 8.44 5.39 9.93
CA SER A 310 8.71 4.54 8.77
C SER A 310 10.01 3.73 8.89
N ASN A 311 10.98 4.21 9.65
CA ASN A 311 12.24 3.51 9.95
C ASN A 311 12.14 2.56 11.15
N GLY A 312 10.95 2.37 11.73
CA GLY A 312 10.72 1.45 12.84
C GLY A 312 11.14 1.98 14.21
N ILE A 313 11.48 3.26 14.33
CA ILE A 313 11.79 3.93 15.60
C ILE A 313 10.49 4.49 16.21
N PHE A 314 10.29 4.30 17.51
CA PHE A 314 9.17 4.91 18.23
C PHE A 314 9.45 6.39 18.50
N PRO A 315 8.44 7.29 18.45
CA PRO A 315 8.63 8.71 18.75
C PRO A 315 9.31 8.97 20.09
N ASP A 316 8.98 8.20 21.13
CA ASP A 316 9.51 8.37 22.49
C ASP A 316 11.00 7.98 22.60
N ASP A 317 11.50 7.12 21.70
CA ASP A 317 12.89 6.67 21.72
C ASP A 317 13.86 7.68 21.11
N VAL A 318 13.37 8.63 20.30
CA VAL A 318 14.22 9.57 19.55
C VAL A 318 15.13 10.38 20.48
N ALA A 319 14.59 10.88 21.61
CA ALA A 319 15.35 11.68 22.55
C ALA A 319 16.49 10.87 23.20
N LYS A 320 16.19 9.64 23.63
CA LYS A 320 17.16 8.73 24.23
C LYS A 320 18.25 8.34 23.22
N MET A 321 17.86 7.98 21.99
CA MET A 321 18.80 7.58 20.94
C MET A 321 19.73 8.73 20.51
N ARG A 322 19.27 9.99 20.55
CA ARG A 322 20.14 11.16 20.31
C ARG A 322 21.19 11.35 21.40
N GLN A 323 20.90 10.96 22.64
CA GLN A 323 21.84 11.07 23.76
C GLN A 323 22.84 9.90 23.78
N GLU A 324 22.35 8.67 23.66
CA GLU A 324 23.17 7.46 23.79
C GLU A 324 23.85 7.05 22.47
N GLY A 325 23.28 7.46 21.33
CA GLY A 325 23.67 7.04 19.99
C GLY A 325 22.72 5.98 19.42
N CYS A 326 22.32 6.16 18.17
CA CYS A 326 21.36 5.29 17.48
C CYS A 326 21.95 3.95 17.04
N LEU A 327 23.06 3.49 17.59
CA LEU A 327 23.67 2.19 17.29
C LEU A 327 23.88 1.33 18.55
N VAL A 328 23.59 1.86 19.74
CA VAL A 328 23.85 1.18 21.02
C VAL A 328 23.08 -0.14 21.14
N ASP A 329 21.82 -0.14 20.70
CA ASP A 329 20.90 -1.27 20.69
C ASP A 329 20.74 -1.91 19.30
N ASP A 330 21.69 -1.66 18.38
CA ASP A 330 21.64 -2.19 17.01
C ASP A 330 22.56 -3.41 16.83
N PRO A 331 22.04 -4.65 16.92
CA PRO A 331 22.87 -5.85 16.80
C PRO A 331 23.23 -6.19 15.34
N TYR A 332 22.68 -5.47 14.37
CA TYR A 332 22.71 -5.91 12.97
C TYR A 332 23.97 -5.43 12.24
N PRO A 333 24.74 -6.34 11.61
CA PRO A 333 25.95 -5.97 10.89
C PRO A 333 25.63 -5.28 9.56
N LEU A 334 26.66 -4.66 8.98
CA LEU A 334 26.63 -4.29 7.56
C LEU A 334 26.65 -5.57 6.71
N ARG A 335 26.12 -5.47 5.48
CA ARG A 335 26.23 -6.58 4.52
C ARG A 335 27.69 -6.77 4.11
N ASP A 336 28.10 -8.01 3.88
CA ASP A 336 29.44 -8.32 3.37
C ASP A 336 29.75 -7.53 2.10
N GLY A 337 30.95 -6.93 2.05
CA GLY A 337 31.38 -6.10 0.93
C GLY A 337 30.77 -4.70 0.87
N THR A 338 30.06 -4.25 1.92
CA THR A 338 29.65 -2.84 2.03
C THR A 338 30.90 -1.95 1.99
N PRO A 339 31.03 -1.04 1.01
CA PRO A 339 32.21 -0.21 0.91
C PRO A 339 32.23 0.78 2.07
N VAL A 340 33.35 0.82 2.80
CA VAL A 340 33.66 1.75 3.90
C VAL A 340 35.18 2.01 3.89
N ALA A 341 35.63 3.17 4.37
CA ALA A 341 37.05 3.52 4.48
C ALA A 341 37.68 3.04 5.81
N GLY A 342 36.91 3.10 6.90
CA GLY A 342 37.40 2.89 8.25
C GLY A 342 36.28 2.90 9.28
N GLU A 343 36.58 3.31 10.50
CA GLU A 343 35.66 3.25 11.64
C GLU A 343 34.51 4.26 11.51
N ILE A 344 34.81 5.50 11.12
CA ILE A 344 33.82 6.58 11.02
C ILE A 344 32.83 6.30 9.90
N THR A 345 33.32 5.92 8.72
CA THR A 345 32.45 5.54 7.60
C THR A 345 31.69 4.23 7.86
N THR A 346 32.26 3.29 8.63
CA THR A 346 31.52 2.10 9.11
C THR A 346 30.37 2.50 10.03
N ARG A 347 30.60 3.43 10.96
CA ARG A 347 29.52 3.99 11.79
C ARG A 347 28.45 4.65 10.92
N GLY A 348 28.85 5.50 9.98
CA GLY A 348 27.93 6.19 9.07
C GLY A 348 27.09 5.24 8.21
N ALA A 349 27.70 4.19 7.68
CA ALA A 349 27.01 3.14 6.94
C ALA A 349 25.98 2.39 7.81
N LYS A 350 26.29 2.15 9.10
CA LYS A 350 25.33 1.55 10.03
C LYS A 350 24.16 2.48 10.35
N VAL A 351 24.44 3.77 10.57
CA VAL A 351 23.39 4.79 10.75
C VAL A 351 22.50 4.85 9.51
N PHE A 352 23.08 4.86 8.31
CA PHE A 352 22.34 4.79 7.05
C PHE A 352 21.45 3.54 6.99
N ARG A 353 22.00 2.37 7.30
CA ARG A 353 21.27 1.09 7.31
C ARG A 353 20.08 1.14 8.27
N ARG A 354 20.25 1.70 9.46
CA ARG A 354 19.21 1.74 10.50
C ARG A 354 18.12 2.76 10.19
N GLN A 355 18.48 3.97 9.77
CA GLN A 355 17.52 5.08 9.68
C GLN A 355 17.07 5.43 8.25
N CYS A 356 17.91 5.19 7.25
CA CYS A 356 17.69 5.67 5.88
C CYS A 356 17.32 4.55 4.90
N ALA A 357 17.91 3.36 5.06
CA ALA A 357 17.84 2.27 4.07
C ALA A 357 16.44 1.66 3.87
N VAL A 358 15.50 1.96 4.77
CA VAL A 358 14.09 1.58 4.60
C VAL A 358 13.44 2.29 3.40
N CYS A 359 13.86 3.53 3.14
CA CYS A 359 13.29 4.38 2.11
C CYS A 359 14.30 4.73 1.00
N HIS A 360 15.59 4.68 1.27
CA HIS A 360 16.64 5.13 0.37
C HIS A 360 17.66 4.05 0.04
N THR A 361 18.29 4.15 -1.12
CA THR A 361 19.59 3.51 -1.37
C THR A 361 20.70 4.53 -1.12
N VAL A 362 21.95 4.07 -1.02
CA VAL A 362 23.08 5.02 -0.95
C VAL A 362 23.17 5.77 -2.28
N SER A 363 23.16 5.03 -3.39
CA SER A 363 23.10 5.56 -4.76
C SER A 363 22.07 4.86 -5.65
N GLY A 364 21.74 5.45 -6.79
CA GLY A 364 20.79 4.91 -7.77
C GLY A 364 19.34 5.26 -7.47
N ILE A 365 18.44 4.26 -7.45
CA ILE A 365 17.00 4.53 -7.32
C ILE A 365 16.68 5.06 -5.91
N ASN A 366 16.25 6.32 -5.85
CA ASN A 366 16.06 7.06 -4.60
C ASN A 366 17.34 7.12 -3.75
N GLY A 367 18.50 7.21 -4.43
CA GLY A 367 19.82 7.27 -3.82
C GLY A 367 20.05 8.60 -3.10
N VAL A 368 20.56 8.55 -1.87
CA VAL A 368 20.84 9.77 -1.11
C VAL A 368 21.97 10.57 -1.76
N SER A 369 22.99 9.92 -2.33
CA SER A 369 24.09 10.58 -3.03
C SER A 369 23.57 11.57 -4.09
N GLU A 370 22.71 11.10 -5.00
CA GLU A 370 22.15 11.92 -6.07
C GLU A 370 21.16 12.97 -5.55
N LEU A 371 20.40 12.65 -4.50
CA LEU A 371 19.46 13.60 -3.89
C LEU A 371 20.17 14.74 -3.14
N THR A 372 21.42 14.52 -2.73
CA THR A 372 22.23 15.47 -1.96
C THR A 372 23.45 15.98 -2.71
N GLU A 373 23.58 15.70 -4.01
CA GLU A 373 24.74 16.07 -4.85
C GLU A 373 25.08 17.57 -4.77
N THR A 374 24.06 18.42 -4.63
CA THR A 374 24.23 19.88 -4.57
C THR A 374 24.48 20.41 -3.15
N TRP A 375 24.49 19.56 -2.13
CA TRP A 375 24.66 19.98 -0.74
C TRP A 375 26.14 19.97 -0.37
N ASP A 376 26.61 21.06 0.21
CA ASP A 376 27.88 21.03 0.94
C ASP A 376 27.74 20.25 2.26
N ALA A 377 28.86 20.06 2.97
CA ALA A 377 28.87 19.26 4.19
C ALA A 377 28.00 19.88 5.31
N ASP A 378 28.00 21.21 5.45
CA ASP A 378 27.22 21.88 6.51
C ASP A 378 25.72 21.89 6.18
N GLN A 379 25.38 22.10 4.91
CA GLN A 379 24.02 21.98 4.43
C GLN A 379 23.48 20.56 4.62
N MET A 380 24.30 19.54 4.32
CA MET A 380 23.92 18.14 4.56
C MET A 380 23.70 17.86 6.04
N ARG A 381 24.60 18.33 6.91
CA ARG A 381 24.45 18.19 8.37
C ARG A 381 23.16 18.84 8.87
N MET A 382 22.92 20.08 8.49
CA MET A 382 21.73 20.84 8.90
C MET A 382 20.45 20.18 8.41
N ASN A 383 20.40 19.77 7.14
CA ASN A 383 19.21 19.14 6.57
C ASN A 383 18.91 17.79 7.24
N ILE A 384 19.93 16.97 7.51
CA ILE A 384 19.76 15.70 8.23
C ILE A 384 19.33 15.94 9.68
N ALA A 385 19.91 16.94 10.36
CA ALA A 385 19.52 17.28 11.72
C ALA A 385 18.06 17.75 11.81
N LYS A 386 17.54 18.33 10.72
CA LYS A 386 16.21 18.95 10.62
C LYS A 386 15.31 18.24 9.59
N LEU A 387 15.41 16.92 9.43
CA LEU A 387 14.64 16.17 8.42
C LEU A 387 13.14 16.44 8.51
N GLN A 388 12.58 16.43 9.71
CA GLN A 388 11.16 16.66 9.95
C GLN A 388 10.67 18.05 9.50
N HIS A 389 11.57 19.02 9.38
CA HIS A 389 11.26 20.39 8.93
C HIS A 389 11.53 20.56 7.44
N THR A 390 12.66 20.05 6.97
CA THR A 390 13.11 20.19 5.57
C THR A 390 12.40 19.22 4.62
N LYS A 391 11.96 18.08 5.15
CA LYS A 391 11.27 16.98 4.47
C LYS A 391 10.20 16.39 5.41
N PRO A 392 9.03 17.04 5.59
CA PRO A 392 8.03 16.64 6.59
C PRO A 392 7.50 15.20 6.49
N PHE A 393 7.66 14.55 5.33
CA PHE A 393 7.36 13.13 5.12
C PHE A 393 8.44 12.17 5.63
N MET A 394 9.54 12.67 6.21
CA MET A 394 10.60 11.89 6.85
C MET A 394 10.53 12.00 8.37
N PRO A 395 10.87 10.92 9.10
CA PRO A 395 10.95 10.99 10.55
C PRO A 395 12.12 11.87 11.01
N PRO A 396 12.07 12.41 12.24
CA PRO A 396 13.22 13.07 12.85
C PRO A 396 14.44 12.15 12.87
N PHE A 397 15.63 12.71 12.65
CA PHE A 397 16.87 11.96 12.83
C PHE A 397 17.05 11.60 14.31
N ALA A 398 17.31 10.33 14.60
CA ALA A 398 17.36 9.80 15.97
C ALA A 398 18.79 9.50 16.48
N GLY A 399 19.84 9.84 15.71
CA GLY A 399 21.23 9.62 16.13
C GLY A 399 21.85 10.80 16.86
N SER A 400 22.95 10.55 17.56
CA SER A 400 23.77 11.60 18.20
C SER A 400 24.46 12.50 17.16
N ALA A 401 25.11 13.58 17.61
CA ALA A 401 25.92 14.42 16.74
C ALA A 401 27.03 13.63 16.01
N GLU A 402 27.64 12.65 16.69
CA GLU A 402 28.64 11.76 16.08
C GLU A 402 28.02 10.81 15.05
N ASP A 403 26.82 10.28 15.30
CA ASP A 403 26.10 9.45 14.31
C ASP A 403 25.81 10.23 13.03
N LEU A 404 25.35 11.47 13.19
CA LEU A 404 25.04 12.35 12.08
C LEU A 404 26.29 12.70 11.30
N GLU A 405 27.37 13.10 11.98
CA GLU A 405 28.64 13.42 11.33
C GLU A 405 29.21 12.21 10.57
N SER A 406 29.15 11.03 11.19
CA SER A 406 29.56 9.77 10.55
C SER A 406 28.75 9.49 9.29
N LEU A 407 27.43 9.71 9.34
CA LEU A 407 26.54 9.52 8.19
C LEU A 407 26.91 10.49 7.05
N VAL A 408 27.11 11.78 7.35
CA VAL A 408 27.52 12.78 6.36
C VAL A 408 28.85 12.40 5.73
N ARG A 409 29.85 12.02 6.53
CA ARG A 409 31.16 11.59 6.04
C ARG A 409 31.06 10.34 5.17
N TYR A 410 30.24 9.37 5.56
CA TYR A 410 29.98 8.18 4.75
C TYR A 410 29.37 8.52 3.39
N LEU A 411 28.34 9.37 3.35
CA LEU A 411 27.66 9.77 2.12
C LEU A 411 28.60 10.53 1.18
N LYS A 412 29.35 11.51 1.70
CA LYS A 412 30.36 12.24 0.92
C LYS A 412 31.49 11.36 0.41
N TRP A 413 32.01 10.50 1.28
CA TRP A 413 33.04 9.54 0.92
C TRP A 413 32.59 8.57 -0.17
N PHE A 414 31.30 8.20 -0.19
CA PHE A 414 30.78 7.29 -1.18
C PHE A 414 30.95 7.81 -2.62
N GLU A 415 30.93 9.14 -2.79
CA GLU A 415 31.18 9.81 -4.07
C GLU A 415 32.66 10.13 -4.27
N GLU A 416 33.28 10.78 -3.27
CA GLU A 416 34.61 11.37 -3.40
C GLU A 416 35.74 10.33 -3.26
N ARG A 417 35.49 9.21 -2.56
CA ARG A 417 36.46 8.16 -2.24
C ARG A 417 37.75 8.68 -1.60
N ASN A 418 37.63 9.72 -0.76
CA ASN A 418 38.74 10.32 -0.04
C ASN A 418 38.80 9.82 1.41
N ASP A 419 39.58 8.76 1.64
CA ASP A 419 39.69 8.11 2.95
C ASP A 419 40.27 9.05 4.03
N GLN A 420 41.19 9.95 3.66
CA GLN A 420 41.83 10.86 4.61
C GLN A 420 40.84 11.85 5.23
N VAL A 421 39.92 12.38 4.41
CA VAL A 421 38.88 13.31 4.87
C VAL A 421 37.80 12.55 5.63
N ALA A 422 37.40 11.38 5.13
CA ALA A 422 36.32 10.60 5.73
C ALA A 422 36.67 10.09 7.15
N GLU A 423 37.92 9.69 7.36
CA GLU A 423 38.39 9.09 8.62
C GLU A 423 39.22 10.06 9.49
N ALA A 424 39.22 11.36 9.17
CA ALA A 424 39.83 12.36 10.04
C ALA A 424 39.16 12.35 11.44
N PRO A 425 39.83 12.73 12.54
CA PRO A 425 39.17 12.89 13.82
C PRO A 425 37.96 13.83 13.75
N TYR A 426 36.98 13.66 14.64
CA TYR A 426 35.87 14.61 14.73
C TYR A 426 36.35 15.97 15.22
N GLU A 427 35.82 17.03 14.61
CA GLU A 427 36.03 18.39 15.06
C GLU A 427 34.96 18.74 16.11
N GLU A 428 35.39 19.18 17.30
CA GLU A 428 34.49 19.48 18.42
C GLU A 428 33.46 20.55 18.06
N GLU A 429 33.86 21.56 17.26
CA GLU A 429 32.97 22.64 16.83
C GLU A 429 31.88 22.15 15.86
N THR A 430 32.23 21.20 14.97
CA THR A 430 31.25 20.56 14.09
C THR A 430 30.21 19.79 14.90
N LEU A 431 30.64 19.00 15.89
CA LEU A 431 29.72 18.24 16.75
C LEU A 431 28.80 19.17 17.56
N LYS A 432 29.33 20.27 18.11
CA LYS A 432 28.52 21.29 18.80
C LYS A 432 27.49 21.94 17.88
N THR A 433 27.87 22.24 16.64
CA THR A 433 26.98 22.81 15.64
C THR A 433 25.85 21.85 15.26
N ILE A 434 26.19 20.58 15.04
CA ILE A 434 25.20 19.52 14.78
C ILE A 434 24.24 19.38 15.97
N GLN A 435 24.76 19.33 17.20
CA GLN A 435 23.93 19.22 18.39
C GLN A 435 22.96 20.40 18.50
N LYS A 436 23.43 21.63 18.27
CA LYS A 436 22.58 22.82 18.23
C LYS A 436 21.45 22.70 17.21
N TRP A 437 21.72 22.13 16.03
CA TRP A 437 20.66 21.90 15.03
C TRP A 437 19.68 20.81 15.44
N LEU A 438 20.16 19.71 16.05
CA LEU A 438 19.29 18.65 16.57
C LEU A 438 18.37 19.17 17.68
N ASP A 439 18.91 19.96 18.61
CA ASP A 439 18.14 20.57 19.70
C ASP A 439 17.09 21.55 19.16
N ALA A 440 17.50 22.42 18.21
CA ALA A 440 16.59 23.35 17.55
C ALA A 440 15.49 22.65 16.74
N ALA A 441 15.77 21.45 16.21
CA ALA A 441 14.79 20.70 15.43
C ALA A 441 13.70 20.05 16.32
N GLY A 442 14.00 19.79 17.59
CA GLY A 442 13.18 18.96 18.46
C GLY A 442 13.17 17.48 18.06
N THR A 443 12.44 16.66 18.82
CA THR A 443 12.35 15.19 18.66
C THR A 443 11.05 14.73 18.00
N ALA A 444 10.05 15.60 17.91
CA ALA A 444 8.76 15.31 17.31
C ALA A 444 8.76 15.58 15.80
N SER A 445 7.92 14.84 15.07
CA SER A 445 7.53 15.20 13.71
C SER A 445 6.57 16.40 13.73
N LEU A 446 6.55 17.20 12.66
CA LEU A 446 5.52 18.25 12.45
C LEU A 446 4.09 17.69 12.30
N SER A 447 3.96 16.38 12.05
CA SER A 447 2.68 15.67 11.98
C SER A 447 2.25 15.19 13.37
N LEU A 448 1.82 16.12 14.24
CA LEU A 448 1.31 15.82 15.58
C LEU A 448 -0.21 15.56 15.61
N PRO A 449 -0.72 14.78 16.58
CA PRO A 449 -2.16 14.59 16.76
C PRO A 449 -2.86 15.93 17.04
N GLY A 450 -3.83 16.30 16.21
CA GLY A 450 -4.71 17.45 16.46
C GLY A 450 -4.12 18.82 16.07
N GLU A 451 -2.86 18.91 15.68
CA GLU A 451 -2.29 20.15 15.15
C GLU A 451 -2.46 20.22 13.64
N THR A 452 -3.03 21.33 13.17
CA THR A 452 -3.04 21.64 11.74
C THR A 452 -1.65 22.12 11.33
N SER A 453 -1.21 21.80 10.11
CA SER A 453 0.05 22.32 9.56
C SER A 453 0.14 23.86 9.57
N LEU A 454 -1.00 24.55 9.72
CA LEU A 454 -1.11 26.00 9.86
C LEU A 454 -0.75 26.51 11.28
N GLN A 455 -0.96 25.71 12.32
CA GLN A 455 -0.61 26.10 13.70
C GLN A 455 0.89 25.98 13.99
N ALA A 456 1.59 25.08 13.30
CA ALA A 456 3.05 24.97 13.41
C ALA A 456 3.79 26.18 12.80
N GLU A 457 3.21 26.84 11.78
CA GLU A 457 3.79 28.07 11.20
C GLU A 457 3.50 29.33 12.04
N GLU A 458 2.46 29.33 12.88
CA GLU A 458 2.13 30.46 13.76
C GLU A 458 2.91 30.42 15.09
N GLY A 459 3.47 29.28 15.47
CA GLY A 459 4.29 29.14 16.68
C GLY A 459 5.76 29.61 16.56
N ASP A 460 6.20 29.92 15.34
CA ASP A 460 7.59 30.32 15.02
C ASP A 460 7.67 31.78 14.48
N LYS A 461 6.65 32.60 14.75
CA LYS A 461 6.65 34.06 14.62
C LYS A 461 6.51 34.70 15.99
#